data_AF-A0A1V6F7U0-F1
#
_entry.id   AF-A0A1V6F7U0-F1
#
_cell.length_a   1.000
_cell.length_b   1.000
_cell.length_c   1.000
_cell.angle_alpha   90.00
_cell.angle_beta   90.00
_cell.angle_gamma   90.00
#
_symmetry.space_group_name_H-M   'P 1'
#
loop_
_entity.id
_entity.type
_entity.pdbx_description
1 polymer ?
#
loop_
_entity_poly.entity_id
_entity_poly.type
_entity_poly.pdbx_seq_one_letter_code
_entity_poly.pdbx_strand_id
1 'polypeptide(L)'
;MDAQPNRMQRQLERLSEVPGFLRPWVRNLVLRRAVPFTGTAGLDFVEMSPQRVEVAIANERPVQNHLQGVHASAMNLLAETATGMVVGMNVRDDCVPLAKELKMAFRKRATGALRAVAVLTPEQRATLQASDKGELNVSVVVTDEAGVNPVECEFIWAWIPSGPRTR
;
A
#
# COMPACT_ATOMS: atom_id res chain seq x y z
N MET A 1 0.02 -23.87 10.17
CA MET A 1 -0.84 -23.12 11.11
C MET A 1 -0.70 -21.68 10.70
N ASP A 2 -1.76 -21.07 10.15
CA ASP A 2 -1.72 -19.66 9.79
C ASP A 2 -1.54 -18.81 11.05
N ALA A 3 -0.69 -17.79 10.99
CA ALA A 3 -0.49 -16.87 12.10
C ALA A 3 -1.81 -16.13 12.43
N GLN A 4 -1.99 -15.77 13.69
CA GLN A 4 -3.18 -15.05 14.13
C GLN A 4 -3.33 -13.72 13.34
N PRO A 5 -4.52 -13.41 12.80
CA PRO A 5 -4.72 -12.21 11.99
C PRO A 5 -4.45 -10.98 12.85
N ASN A 6 -3.69 -10.02 12.32
CA ASN A 6 -3.39 -8.77 13.02
C ASN A 6 -4.59 -7.81 13.04
N ARG A 7 -4.46 -6.66 13.70
CA ARG A 7 -5.54 -5.66 13.82
C ARG A 7 -6.06 -5.19 12.47
N MET A 8 -5.18 -5.00 11.49
CA MET A 8 -5.55 -4.52 10.17
C MET A 8 -6.36 -5.58 9.41
N GLN A 9 -5.92 -6.85 9.47
CA GLN A 9 -6.68 -7.99 8.94
C GLN A 9 -8.06 -8.09 9.58
N ARG A 10 -8.14 -8.04 10.91
CA ARG A 10 -9.43 -8.07 11.64
C ARG A 10 -10.35 -6.91 11.29
N GLN A 11 -9.80 -5.72 10.99
CA GLN A 11 -10.60 -4.58 10.53
C GLN A 11 -11.14 -4.77 9.11
N LEU A 12 -10.36 -5.36 8.21
CA LEU A 12 -10.81 -5.69 6.86
C LEU A 12 -11.81 -6.86 6.86
N GLU A 13 -11.64 -7.85 7.74
CA GLU A 13 -12.60 -8.95 7.91
C GLU A 13 -13.99 -8.43 8.29
N ARG A 14 -14.08 -7.40 9.13
CA ARG A 14 -15.36 -6.73 9.45
C ARG A 14 -16.02 -6.08 8.24
N LEU A 15 -15.26 -5.72 7.19
CA LEU A 15 -15.86 -5.22 5.94
C LEU A 15 -16.61 -6.31 5.18
N SER A 16 -16.40 -7.60 5.49
CA SER A 16 -17.17 -8.69 4.88
C SER A 16 -18.66 -8.64 5.26
N GLU A 17 -18.98 -8.05 6.43
CA GLU A 17 -20.34 -7.83 6.92
C GLU A 17 -21.10 -6.76 6.12
N VAL A 18 -20.37 -5.89 5.41
CA VAL A 18 -20.95 -4.86 4.54
C VAL A 18 -21.44 -5.50 3.22
N PRO A 19 -22.61 -5.11 2.68
CA PRO A 19 -23.06 -5.58 1.37
C PRO A 19 -21.99 -5.41 0.29
N GLY A 20 -21.81 -6.43 -0.56
CA GLY A 20 -20.70 -6.51 -1.53
C GLY A 20 -20.50 -5.24 -2.37
N PHE A 21 -21.59 -4.62 -2.82
CA PHE A 21 -21.56 -3.41 -3.64
C PHE A 21 -21.07 -2.15 -2.88
N LEU A 22 -21.18 -2.13 -1.54
CA LEU A 22 -20.69 -1.03 -0.69
C LEU A 22 -19.26 -1.26 -0.18
N ARG A 23 -18.76 -2.49 -0.20
CA ARG A 23 -17.44 -2.83 0.37
C ARG A 23 -16.30 -1.97 -0.16
N PRO A 24 -16.15 -1.73 -1.49
CA PRO A 24 -15.07 -0.88 -1.99
C PRO A 24 -15.17 0.57 -1.47
N TRP A 25 -16.39 1.10 -1.42
CA TRP A 25 -16.65 2.45 -0.92
C TRP A 25 -16.33 2.58 0.57
N VAL A 26 -16.80 1.65 1.41
CA VAL A 26 -16.51 1.65 2.85
C VAL A 26 -15.01 1.45 3.09
N ARG A 27 -14.36 0.53 2.36
CA ARG A 27 -12.91 0.31 2.44
C ARG A 27 -12.14 1.60 2.20
N ASN A 28 -12.44 2.29 1.10
CA ASN A 28 -11.80 3.57 0.78
C ASN A 28 -12.06 4.62 1.85
N LEU A 29 -13.29 4.73 2.35
CA LEU A 29 -13.64 5.68 3.41
C LEU A 29 -12.81 5.43 4.68
N VAL A 30 -12.70 4.17 5.12
CA VAL A 30 -11.96 3.79 6.33
C VAL A 30 -10.46 4.07 6.16
N LEU A 31 -9.86 3.65 5.05
CA LEU A 31 -8.42 3.77 4.83
C LEU A 31 -7.98 5.21 4.58
N ARG A 32 -8.76 5.98 3.81
CA ARG A 32 -8.50 7.42 3.60
C ARG A 32 -8.63 8.23 4.89
N ARG A 33 -9.44 7.77 5.86
CA ARG A 33 -9.53 8.39 7.18
C ARG A 33 -8.34 8.02 8.08
N ALA A 34 -7.81 6.80 7.94
CA ALA A 34 -6.63 6.35 8.68
C ALA A 34 -5.34 7.02 8.18
N VAL A 35 -5.21 7.23 6.86
CA VAL A 35 -4.08 7.91 6.23
C VAL A 35 -4.61 9.09 5.39
N PRO A 36 -4.79 10.29 5.99
CA PRO A 36 -5.46 11.41 5.35
C PRO A 36 -4.91 11.78 3.98
N PHE A 37 -3.61 11.67 3.78
CA PHE A 37 -2.97 12.03 2.51
C PHE A 37 -3.40 11.14 1.33
N THR A 38 -3.74 9.87 1.58
CA THR A 38 -4.30 8.98 0.56
C THR A 38 -5.69 9.44 0.11
N GLY A 39 -6.45 10.08 1.00
CA GLY A 39 -7.72 10.73 0.69
C GLY A 39 -7.55 12.00 -0.14
N THR A 40 -6.59 12.86 0.24
CA THR A 40 -6.24 14.08 -0.52
C THR A 40 -5.81 13.76 -1.95
N ALA A 41 -5.03 12.70 -2.14
CA ALA A 41 -4.57 12.26 -3.46
C ALA A 41 -5.60 11.40 -4.22
N GLY A 42 -6.75 11.09 -3.62
CA GLY A 42 -7.80 10.31 -4.28
C GLY A 42 -7.45 8.84 -4.53
N LEU A 43 -6.58 8.22 -3.74
CA LEU A 43 -6.19 6.81 -3.92
C LEU A 43 -7.38 5.86 -3.73
N ASP A 44 -7.53 4.91 -4.64
CA ASP A 44 -8.53 3.84 -4.60
C ASP A 44 -7.86 2.53 -4.20
N PHE A 45 -8.21 1.99 -3.04
CA PHE A 45 -7.74 0.67 -2.61
C PHE A 45 -8.60 -0.35 -3.34
N VAL A 46 -8.06 -1.05 -4.35
CA VAL A 46 -8.79 -1.98 -5.22
C VAL A 46 -8.89 -3.36 -4.59
N GLU A 47 -7.77 -3.86 -4.07
CA GLU A 47 -7.67 -5.16 -3.40
C GLU A 47 -6.76 -5.05 -2.19
N MET A 48 -7.12 -5.75 -1.11
CA MET A 48 -6.27 -5.89 0.06
C MET A 48 -6.35 -7.29 0.64
N SER A 49 -5.22 -7.98 0.64
CA SER A 49 -5.01 -9.26 1.31
C SER A 49 -3.61 -9.29 1.94
N PRO A 50 -3.30 -10.24 2.84
CA PRO A 50 -1.95 -10.43 3.34
C PRO A 50 -0.90 -10.71 2.24
N GLN A 51 -1.31 -11.21 1.08
CA GLN A 51 -0.40 -11.60 0.00
C GLN A 51 -0.23 -10.50 -1.05
N ARG A 52 -1.29 -9.72 -1.28
CA ARG A 52 -1.38 -8.78 -2.39
C ARG A 52 -2.20 -7.55 -1.99
N VAL A 53 -1.67 -6.38 -2.29
CA VAL A 53 -2.41 -5.11 -2.22
C VAL A 53 -2.35 -4.43 -3.58
N GLU A 54 -3.50 -4.00 -4.07
CA GLU A 54 -3.62 -3.18 -5.28
C GLU A 54 -4.26 -1.84 -4.93
N VAL A 55 -3.59 -0.76 -5.34
CA VAL A 55 -4.06 0.61 -5.20
C VAL A 55 -4.05 1.26 -6.58
N ALA A 56 -5.03 2.12 -6.85
CA ALA A 56 -5.14 2.88 -8.09
C ALA A 56 -5.20 4.39 -7.80
N ILE A 57 -4.81 5.18 -8.79
CA ILE A 57 -4.95 6.64 -8.81
C ILE A 57 -5.42 7.09 -10.19
N ALA A 58 -6.49 7.88 -10.23
CA ALA A 58 -6.99 8.48 -11.46
C ALA A 58 -6.11 9.68 -11.86
N ASN A 59 -5.96 9.90 -13.18
CA ASN A 59 -5.26 11.08 -13.69
C ASN A 59 -6.17 12.32 -13.65
N GLU A 60 -6.29 12.93 -12.48
CA GLU A 60 -7.13 14.11 -12.25
C GLU A 60 -6.31 15.35 -11.89
N ARG A 61 -6.87 16.54 -12.14
CA ARG A 61 -6.21 17.85 -11.92
C ARG A 61 -5.46 17.97 -10.58
N PRO A 62 -6.00 17.54 -9.42
CA PRO A 62 -5.31 17.70 -8.13
C PRO A 62 -3.98 16.95 -8.02
N VAL A 63 -3.80 15.89 -8.80
CA VAL A 63 -2.61 15.02 -8.76
C VAL A 63 -1.80 15.06 -10.06
N GLN A 64 -2.14 15.98 -10.97
CA GLN A 64 -1.43 16.16 -12.23
C GLN A 64 -0.14 16.95 -12.05
N ASN A 65 0.86 16.62 -12.86
CA ASN A 65 2.02 17.47 -13.10
C ASN A 65 1.72 18.50 -14.21
N HIS A 66 2.69 19.37 -14.48
CA HIS A 66 2.64 20.39 -15.52
C HIS A 66 2.52 19.82 -16.96
N LEU A 67 2.67 18.51 -17.14
CA LEU A 67 2.46 17.78 -18.39
C LEU A 67 1.13 17.04 -18.42
N GLN A 68 0.19 17.34 -17.51
CA GLN A 68 -1.14 16.73 -17.42
C GLN A 68 -1.16 15.20 -17.23
N GLY A 69 -0.04 14.62 -16.80
CA GLY A 69 0.03 13.23 -16.32
C GLY A 69 0.08 13.19 -14.81
N VAL A 70 -0.02 12.00 -14.21
CA VAL A 70 0.11 11.85 -12.75
C VAL A 70 1.47 12.38 -12.26
N HIS A 71 1.47 13.15 -11.18
CA HIS A 71 2.67 13.75 -10.60
C HIS A 71 3.61 12.68 -10.05
N ALA A 72 4.93 12.89 -10.18
CA ALA A 72 5.94 11.95 -9.68
C ALA A 72 5.76 11.62 -8.18
N SER A 73 5.48 12.62 -7.35
CA SER A 73 5.17 12.42 -5.93
C SER A 73 3.88 11.62 -5.70
N ALA A 74 2.87 11.75 -6.57
CA ALA A 74 1.65 10.97 -6.49
C ALA A 74 1.88 9.51 -6.92
N MET A 75 2.76 9.27 -7.91
CA MET A 75 3.24 7.93 -8.26
C MET A 75 3.97 7.28 -7.08
N ASN A 76 4.83 8.04 -6.40
CA ASN A 76 5.52 7.55 -5.20
C ASN A 76 4.55 7.20 -4.08
N LEU A 77 3.61 8.10 -3.78
CA LEU A 77 2.57 7.86 -2.78
C LEU A 77 1.75 6.59 -3.10
N LEU A 78 1.40 6.39 -4.37
CA LEU A 78 0.67 5.21 -4.83
C LEU A 78 1.44 3.91 -4.51
N ALA A 79 2.73 3.86 -4.88
CA ALA A 79 3.57 2.67 -4.67
C ALA A 79 3.93 2.45 -3.19
N GLU A 80 4.23 3.53 -2.46
CA GLU A 80 4.49 3.52 -1.02
C GLU A 80 3.27 3.02 -0.25
N THR A 81 2.07 3.51 -0.59
CA THR A 81 0.82 3.06 0.02
C THR A 81 0.59 1.57 -0.22
N ALA A 82 0.75 1.09 -1.47
CA ALA A 82 0.54 -0.33 -1.77
C ALA A 82 1.50 -1.23 -0.97
N THR A 83 2.79 -0.87 -0.93
CA THR A 83 3.82 -1.65 -0.21
C THR A 83 3.66 -1.58 1.31
N GLY A 84 3.36 -0.40 1.85
CA GLY A 84 3.13 -0.21 3.28
C GLY A 84 1.91 -0.95 3.79
N MET A 85 0.83 -0.98 3.01
CA MET A 85 -0.38 -1.71 3.37
C MET A 85 -0.17 -3.22 3.35
N VAL A 86 0.55 -3.79 2.38
CA VAL A 86 0.80 -5.25 2.36
C VAL A 86 1.72 -5.67 3.51
N VAL A 87 2.70 -4.84 3.89
CA VAL A 87 3.52 -5.05 5.10
C VAL A 87 2.66 -4.91 6.36
N GLY A 88 1.86 -3.85 6.46
CA GLY A 88 0.95 -3.60 7.58
C GLY A 88 -0.08 -4.71 7.80
N MET A 89 -0.44 -5.45 6.75
CA MET A 89 -1.29 -6.64 6.84
C MET A 89 -0.59 -7.86 7.44
N ASN A 90 0.74 -7.88 7.57
CA ASN A 90 1.51 -9.04 8.05
C ASN A 90 2.34 -8.76 9.30
N VAL A 91 2.63 -7.50 9.61
CA VAL A 91 3.33 -7.12 10.84
C VAL A 91 2.46 -7.39 12.06
N ARG A 92 3.07 -7.89 13.14
CA ARG A 92 2.41 -8.17 14.43
C ARG A 92 1.86 -6.91 15.09
N ASP A 93 0.83 -7.06 15.93
CA ASP A 93 0.17 -5.96 16.63
C ASP A 93 1.06 -5.22 17.65
N ASP A 94 2.15 -5.86 18.09
CA ASP A 94 3.15 -5.27 18.98
C ASP A 94 4.31 -4.62 18.24
N CYS A 95 4.26 -4.54 16.91
CA CYS A 95 5.29 -3.95 16.06
C CYS A 95 4.72 -2.82 15.18
N VAL A 96 5.57 -1.89 14.75
CA VAL A 96 5.20 -0.79 13.86
C VAL A 96 6.01 -0.87 12.56
N PRO A 97 5.35 -0.93 11.38
CA PRO A 97 6.03 -0.83 10.10
C PRO A 97 6.43 0.63 9.81
N LEU A 98 7.64 0.82 9.29
CA LEU A 98 8.21 2.10 8.91
C LEU A 98 8.91 1.97 7.56
N ALA A 99 8.64 2.91 6.65
CA ALA A 99 9.40 3.02 5.41
C ALA A 99 10.84 3.44 5.76
N LYS A 100 11.80 2.56 5.48
CA LYS A 100 13.23 2.79 5.75
C LYS A 100 13.90 3.46 4.56
N GLU A 101 13.64 2.93 3.36
CA GLU A 101 14.19 3.45 2.11
C GLU A 101 13.17 3.30 1.00
N LEU A 102 13.12 4.28 0.11
CA LEU A 102 12.40 4.20 -1.15
C LEU A 102 13.28 4.69 -2.27
N LYS A 103 13.16 4.05 -3.43
CA LYS A 103 13.80 4.45 -4.67
C LYS A 103 12.80 4.30 -5.80
N MET A 104 12.70 5.34 -6.63
CA MET A 104 11.83 5.36 -7.79
C MET A 104 12.61 5.84 -9.01
N ALA A 105 12.75 4.99 -10.01
CA ALA A 105 13.40 5.30 -11.28
C ALA A 105 12.34 5.48 -12.37
N PHE A 106 12.22 6.70 -12.90
CA PHE A 106 11.28 7.03 -13.97
C PHE A 106 11.85 6.60 -15.32
N ARG A 107 11.25 5.58 -15.93
CA ARG A 107 11.71 4.98 -17.19
C ARG A 107 10.95 5.52 -18.39
N LYS A 108 9.65 5.76 -18.23
CA LYS A 108 8.76 6.23 -19.30
C LYS A 108 7.75 7.22 -18.74
N ARG A 109 7.20 8.04 -19.62
CA ARG A 109 6.05 8.88 -19.28
C ARG A 109 4.82 7.98 -19.12
N ALA A 110 4.11 8.13 -18.01
CA ALA A 110 2.87 7.43 -17.76
C ALA A 110 1.71 7.99 -18.62
N THR A 111 0.82 7.10 -19.02
CA THR A 111 -0.42 7.42 -19.75
C THR A 111 -1.64 7.14 -18.88
N GLY A 112 -2.45 8.17 -18.63
CA GLY A 112 -3.71 8.00 -17.92
C GLY A 112 -3.55 7.65 -16.43
N ALA A 113 -4.52 6.91 -15.90
CA ALA A 113 -4.50 6.41 -14.52
C ALA A 113 -3.35 5.41 -14.29
N LEU A 114 -3.02 5.20 -13.01
CA LEU A 114 -1.99 4.25 -12.61
C LEU A 114 -2.54 3.25 -11.59
N ARG A 115 -1.99 2.03 -11.62
CA ARG A 115 -2.23 0.98 -10.62
C ARG A 115 -0.89 0.51 -10.06
N ALA A 116 -0.79 0.37 -8.75
CA ALA A 116 0.34 -0.25 -8.08
C ALA A 116 -0.10 -1.56 -7.43
N VAL A 117 0.63 -2.63 -7.73
CA VAL A 117 0.41 -3.97 -7.19
C VAL A 117 1.62 -4.36 -6.37
N ALA A 118 1.44 -4.43 -5.05
CA ALA A 118 2.46 -4.90 -4.13
C ALA A 118 2.18 -6.35 -3.71
N VAL A 119 3.23 -7.17 -3.64
CA VAL A 119 3.13 -8.59 -3.27
C VAL A 119 4.19 -8.98 -2.25
N LEU A 120 3.83 -9.92 -1.38
CA LEU A 120 4.78 -10.58 -0.46
C LEU A 120 4.83 -12.08 -0.73
N THR A 121 6.03 -12.64 -0.73
CA THR A 121 6.22 -14.10 -0.80
C THR A 121 5.80 -14.76 0.52
N PRO A 122 5.50 -16.07 0.54
CA PRO A 122 5.23 -16.80 1.77
C PRO A 122 6.32 -16.66 2.84
N GLU A 123 7.60 -16.64 2.43
CA GLU A 123 8.76 -16.52 3.31
C GLU A 123 8.86 -15.13 3.92
N GLN A 124 8.57 -14.08 3.14
CA GLN A 124 8.52 -12.70 3.63
C GLN A 124 7.41 -12.55 4.68
N ARG A 125 6.22 -13.09 4.41
CA ARG A 125 5.11 -13.08 5.38
C ARG A 125 5.47 -13.82 6.67
N ALA A 126 6.09 -14.99 6.55
CA ALA A 126 6.53 -15.76 7.72
C ALA A 126 7.55 -14.96 8.55
N THR A 127 8.47 -14.25 7.91
CA THR A 127 9.45 -13.39 8.58
C THR A 127 8.77 -12.25 9.36
N LEU A 128 7.80 -11.56 8.76
CA LEU A 128 7.05 -10.46 9.40
C LEU A 128 6.26 -10.93 10.62
N GLN A 129 5.83 -12.19 10.63
CA GLN A 129 5.03 -12.79 11.70
C GLN A 129 5.89 -13.40 12.82
N ALA A 130 7.11 -13.85 12.49
CA ALA A 130 7.99 -14.54 13.43
C ALA A 130 8.92 -13.58 14.22
N SER A 131 9.28 -12.43 13.64
CA SER A 131 10.25 -11.50 14.24
C SER A 131 9.59 -10.24 14.81
N ASP A 132 10.16 -9.71 15.89
CA ASP A 132 9.79 -8.40 16.47
C ASP A 132 10.52 -7.22 15.80
N LYS A 133 11.59 -7.51 15.05
CA LYS A 133 12.33 -6.54 14.27
C LYS A 133 12.88 -7.12 12.97
N GLY A 134 12.93 -6.31 11.93
CA GLY A 134 13.62 -6.68 10.71
C GLY A 134 13.43 -5.66 9.61
N GLU A 135 13.93 -6.01 8.44
CA GLU A 135 13.72 -5.25 7.21
C GLU A 135 13.55 -6.19 6.02
N LEU A 136 12.75 -5.77 5.05
CA LEU A 136 12.61 -6.47 3.78
C LEU A 136 12.29 -5.50 2.66
N ASN A 137 12.66 -5.90 1.44
CA ASN A 137 12.23 -5.21 0.22
C ASN A 137 10.88 -5.76 -0.25
N VAL A 138 9.93 -4.88 -0.55
CA VAL A 138 8.60 -5.26 -1.05
C VAL A 138 8.57 -5.07 -2.57
N SER A 139 8.20 -6.14 -3.28
CA SER A 139 7.99 -6.04 -4.73
C SER A 139 6.73 -5.23 -5.02
N VAL A 140 6.85 -4.23 -5.88
CA VAL A 140 5.72 -3.46 -6.40
C VAL A 140 5.88 -3.22 -7.90
N VAL A 141 4.80 -3.45 -8.64
CA VAL A 141 4.71 -3.15 -10.06
C VAL A 141 3.69 -2.03 -10.24
N VAL A 142 4.10 -0.95 -10.89
CA VAL A 142 3.21 0.15 -11.26
C VAL A 142 2.90 0.03 -12.75
N THR A 143 1.64 0.02 -13.13
CA THR A 143 1.21 0.01 -14.54
C THR A 143 0.31 1.19 -14.85
N ASP A 144 0.45 1.71 -16.06
CA ASP A 144 -0.43 2.75 -16.60
C ASP A 144 -1.59 2.16 -17.44
N GLU A 145 -2.47 3.00 -17.96
CA GLU A 145 -3.62 2.54 -18.78
C GLU A 145 -3.19 1.90 -20.11
N ALA A 146 -1.98 2.17 -20.57
CA ALA A 146 -1.40 1.53 -21.75
C ALA A 146 -0.73 0.17 -21.42
N GLY A 147 -0.79 -0.29 -20.16
CA GLY A 147 -0.16 -1.52 -19.70
C GLY A 147 1.36 -1.42 -19.58
N VAL A 148 1.91 -0.20 -19.63
CA VAL A 148 3.34 0.06 -19.50
C VAL A 148 3.69 0.19 -18.02
N ASN A 149 4.86 -0.30 -17.63
CA ASN A 149 5.45 0.04 -16.34
C ASN A 149 6.33 1.30 -16.47
N PRO A 150 5.86 2.48 -16.05
CA PRO A 150 6.60 3.73 -16.23
C PRO A 150 7.69 3.93 -15.17
N VAL A 151 7.60 3.26 -14.01
CA VAL A 151 8.47 3.49 -12.85
C VAL A 151 8.94 2.19 -12.23
N GLU A 152 10.25 2.04 -12.11
CA GLU A 152 10.84 0.96 -11.32
C GLU A 152 10.99 1.41 -9.88
N CYS A 153 10.53 0.58 -8.95
CA CYS A 153 10.43 0.92 -7.54
C CYS A 153 11.18 -0.08 -6.67
N GLU A 154 11.81 0.42 -5.63
CA GLU A 154 12.37 -0.36 -4.53
C GLU A 154 11.89 0.25 -3.22
N PHE A 155 11.31 -0.56 -2.34
CA PHE A 155 10.75 -0.10 -1.07
C PHE A 155 11.23 -1.03 0.04
N ILE A 156 12.16 -0.52 0.86
CA ILE A 156 12.65 -1.22 2.05
C ILE A 156 11.78 -0.79 3.23
N TRP A 157 11.07 -1.76 3.78
CA TRP A 157 10.26 -1.59 4.98
C TRP A 157 10.98 -2.22 6.16
N ALA A 158 11.07 -1.47 7.26
CA ALA A 158 11.50 -1.98 8.54
C ALA A 158 10.29 -2.15 9.46
N TRP A 159 10.35 -3.09 10.38
CA TRP A 159 9.44 -3.13 11.52
C TRP A 159 10.25 -3.20 12.80
N ILE A 160 9.73 -2.54 13.84
CA ILE A 160 10.34 -2.48 15.15
C ILE A 160 9.27 -2.69 16.22
N PRO A 161 9.64 -3.12 17.44
CA PRO A 161 8.70 -3.17 18.55
C PRO A 161 8.06 -1.80 18.79
N SER A 162 6.77 -1.80 19.06
CA SER A 162 6.03 -0.59 19.44
C SER A 162 6.58 -0.09 20.78
N GLY A 163 7.14 1.13 20.78
CA GLY A 163 7.51 1.79 22.03
C GLY A 163 6.29 2.04 22.93
N PRO A 164 6.48 2.32 24.24
CA PRO A 164 5.38 2.76 25.10
C PRO A 164 4.75 4.02 24.49
N ARG A 165 3.43 3.98 24.25
CA ARG A 165 2.69 5.13 23.73
C ARG A 165 2.68 6.25 24.77
N THR A 166 3.60 7.21 24.67
CA THR A 166 3.41 8.53 25.27
C THR A 166 2.30 9.23 24.48
N ARG A 167 1.14 9.40 25.10
CA ARG A 167 0.08 10.26 24.60
C ARG A 167 0.36 11.70 24.98
#